data_AF-A0A2E3JRE6-F1
#
_entry.id   AF-A0A2E3JRE6-F1
#
_cell.length_a   1.000
_cell.length_b   1.000
_cell.length_c   1.000
_cell.angle_alpha   90.00
_cell.angle_beta   90.00
_cell.angle_gamma   90.00
#
_symmetry.space_group_name_H-M   'P 1'
#
loop_
_entity.id
_entity.type
_entity.pdbx_description
1 polymer ?
#
loop_
_entity_poly.entity_id
_entity_poly.type
_entity_poly.pdbx_seq_one_letter_code
_entity_poly.pdbx_strand_id
1 'polypeptide(L)' 'MPKKYIHVNMHKIRANKKHGTNEPVLTVKEGRKNTYGHSVKIHGPSEVIYGGNDKPLLPCGARVVIMTEAEIEIE' A
#
# COMPACT_ATOMS: atom_id res chain seq x y z
N MET A 1 -1.75 8.37 -16.64
CA MET A 1 -0.62 7.85 -15.84
C MET A 1 -0.96 6.43 -15.37
N PRO A 2 0.01 5.55 -15.10
CA PRO A 2 -0.30 4.22 -14.56
C PRO A 2 -0.99 4.33 -13.19
N LYS A 3 -1.96 3.45 -12.91
CA LYS A 3 -2.63 3.36 -11.61
C LYS A 3 -1.62 2.98 -10.53
N LYS A 4 -1.73 3.64 -9.38
CA LYS A 4 -0.93 3.35 -8.19
C LYS A 4 -1.82 2.79 -7.10
N TYR A 5 -1.37 1.70 -6.49
CA TYR A 5 -2.05 1.07 -5.35
C TYR A 5 -1.14 1.15 -4.14
N ILE A 6 -1.64 1.75 -3.06
CA ILE A 6 -0.95 1.80 -1.78
C ILE A 6 -1.45 0.63 -0.95
N HIS A 7 -0.55 -0.30 -0.67
CA HIS A 7 -0.79 -1.44 0.19
C HIS A 7 -0.21 -1.18 1.58
N VAL A 8 -1.01 -1.47 2.61
CA VAL A 8 -0.59 -1.45 4.01
C VAL A 8 -0.30 -2.87 4.45
N ASN A 9 0.96 -3.16 4.76
CA ASN A 9 1.40 -4.50 5.15
C ASN A 9 1.19 -4.76 6.65
N MET A 10 0.03 -5.34 6.97
CA MET A 10 -0.32 -5.69 8.35
C MET A 10 0.66 -6.68 9.00
N HIS A 11 1.26 -7.59 8.23
CA HIS A 11 2.22 -8.55 8.78
C HIS A 11 3.48 -7.84 9.29
N LYS A 12 4.00 -6.88 8.52
CA LYS A 12 5.13 -6.05 8.96
C LYS A 12 4.78 -5.17 10.16
N ILE A 13 3.58 -4.58 10.21
CA ILE A 13 3.12 -3.83 11.38
C ILE A 13 3.15 -4.71 12.64
N ARG A 14 2.62 -5.94 12.54
CA ARG A 14 2.60 -6.90 13.65
C ARG A 14 4.01 -7.33 14.06
N ALA A 15 4.89 -7.58 13.10
CA ALA A 15 6.28 -7.96 13.34
C ALA A 15 7.08 -6.83 14.00
N ASN A 16 7.00 -5.60 13.47
CA ASN A 16 7.60 -4.40 14.05
C ASN A 16 7.20 -4.23 15.52
N LYS A 17 5.90 -4.35 15.81
CA LYS A 17 5.40 -4.29 17.19
C LYS A 17 5.96 -5.43 18.07
N LYS A 18 6.01 -6.66 17.57
CA LYS A 18 6.47 -7.84 18.32
C LYS A 18 7.97 -7.81 18.61
N HIS A 19 8.77 -7.31 17.68
CA HIS A 19 10.23 -7.39 17.71
C HIS A 19 10.92 -6.06 17.98
N GLY A 20 10.17 -4.96 18.13
CA GLY A 20 10.73 -3.62 18.34
C GLY A 20 11.47 -3.07 17.12
N THR A 21 11.16 -3.56 15.92
CA THR A 21 11.78 -3.10 14.67
C THR A 21 10.96 -1.97 14.03
N ASN A 22 11.59 -1.24 13.10
CA ASN A 22 10.94 -0.16 12.37
C ASN A 22 11.14 -0.33 10.86
N GLU A 23 10.66 -1.45 10.30
CA GLU A 23 10.66 -1.63 8.85
C GLU A 23 9.52 -0.83 8.18
N PRO A 24 9.68 -0.39 6.91
CA PRO A 24 8.62 0.26 6.16
C PRO A 24 7.43 -0.69 5.96
N VAL A 25 6.23 -0.17 6.22
CA VAL A 25 4.98 -0.94 6.21
C VAL A 25 4.08 -0.60 5.03
N LEU A 26 4.40 0.47 4.30
CA LEU A 26 3.67 0.89 3.11
C LEU A 26 4.39 0.39 1.86
N THR A 27 3.62 0.04 0.84
CA THR A 27 4.14 -0.30 -0.48
C THR A 27 3.28 0.35 -1.56
N VAL A 28 3.89 1.21 -2.37
CA VAL A 28 3.27 1.75 -3.59
C VAL A 28 3.57 0.79 -4.74
N LYS A 29 2.52 0.24 -5.33
CA LYS A 29 2.59 -0.69 -6.46
C LYS A 29 2.22 0.02 -7.75
N GLU A 30 3.14 -0.02 -8.70
CA GLU A 30 2.99 0.57 -10.04
C GLU A 30 3.35 -0.51 -11.07
N GLY A 31 2.33 -1.22 -11.55
CA GLY A 31 2.53 -2.42 -12.39
C GLY A 31 3.38 -3.47 -11.67
N ARG A 32 4.61 -3.68 -12.13
CA ARG A 32 5.57 -4.64 -11.53
C ARG A 32 6.50 -4.00 -10.48
N LYS A 33 6.57 -2.67 -10.42
CA LYS A 33 7.43 -1.94 -9.47
C LYS A 33 6.77 -1.86 -8.11
N ASN A 34 7.53 -2.16 -7.06
CA ASN A 34 7.13 -1.97 -5.66
C ASN A 34 8.11 -0.98 -5.02
N THR A 35 7.58 0.10 -4.45
CA THR A 35 8.37 1.08 -3.69
C THR A 35 7.89 1.08 -2.24
N TYR A 36 8.80 0.99 -1.29
CA TYR A 36 8.51 0.83 0.14
C TYR A 36 8.78 2.13 0.89
N GLY A 37 7.97 2.44 1.90
CA GLY A 37 8.13 3.63 2.73
C GLY A 37 7.41 3.52 4.07
N HIS A 38 7.69 4.48 4.93
CA HIS A 38 7.02 4.74 6.21
C HIS A 38 5.82 5.67 6.03
N SER A 39 5.88 6.60 5.08
CA SER A 39 4.81 7.52 4.76
C SER A 39 4.57 7.58 3.24
N VAL A 40 3.35 7.99 2.86
CA VAL A 40 2.98 8.22 1.47
C VAL A 40 2.08 9.46 1.41
N LYS A 41 2.46 10.43 0.59
CA LYS A 41 1.66 11.63 0.32
C LYS A 41 1.07 11.56 -1.07
N ILE A 42 -0.23 11.84 -1.20
CA ILE A 42 -0.97 11.78 -2.46
C ILE A 42 -1.33 13.21 -2.87
N HIS A 43 -0.88 13.65 -4.04
CA HIS A 43 -1.06 15.02 -4.52
C HIS A 43 -2.24 15.12 -5.50
N GLY A 44 -3.39 14.58 -5.09
CA GLY A 44 -4.59 14.58 -5.90
C GLY A 44 -5.66 13.60 -5.39
N PRO A 45 -6.70 13.36 -6.20
CA PRO A 45 -7.79 12.47 -5.83
C PRO A 45 -7.32 11.04 -5.54
N SER A 46 -7.98 10.40 -4.59
CA SER A 46 -7.74 8.99 -4.24
C SER A 46 -9.02 8.32 -3.79
N GLU A 47 -9.08 7.00 -3.96
CA GLU A 47 -10.19 6.16 -3.52
C GLU A 47 -9.70 5.10 -2.54
N VAL A 48 -10.49 4.82 -1.51
CA VAL A 48 -10.27 3.67 -0.62
C VAL A 48 -11.21 2.56 -1.06
N ILE A 49 -10.65 1.44 -1.49
CA ILE A 49 -11.40 0.34 -2.11
C ILE A 49 -11.31 -0.89 -1.21
N TYR A 50 -12.46 -1.46 -0.86
CA TYR A 50 -12.57 -2.79 -0.24
C TYR A 50 -13.13 -3.79 -1.25
N GLY A 51 -12.36 -4.84 -1.55
CA GLY A 51 -12.69 -5.83 -2.58
C GLY A 51 -13.51 -7.03 -2.08
N GLY A 52 -13.96 -7.04 -0.83
CA GLY A 52 -14.68 -8.18 -0.25
C GLY A 52 -13.80 -9.40 0.01
N ASN A 53 -14.43 -10.52 0.38
CA ASN A 53 -13.74 -11.74 0.82
C ASN A 53 -13.46 -12.75 -0.29
N ASP A 54 -14.06 -12.60 -1.47
CA ASP A 54 -13.93 -13.58 -2.55
C ASP A 54 -12.52 -13.59 -3.13
N LYS A 55 -12.11 -12.49 -3.78
CA LYS A 55 -10.77 -12.38 -4.39
C LYS A 55 -10.00 -11.17 -3.86
N PRO A 56 -8.70 -11.34 -3.51
CA PRO A 56 -7.86 -10.20 -3.16
C PRO A 56 -7.77 -9.19 -4.30
N LEU A 57 -7.71 -7.90 -3.95
CA LEU A 57 -7.50 -6.80 -4.90
C LEU A 57 -6.10 -6.85 -5.54
N LEU A 58 -5.12 -7.40 -4.82
CA LEU A 58 -3.73 -7.50 -5.27
C LEU A 58 -3.17 -8.91 -5.03
N PRO A 59 -2.16 -9.34 -5.80
CA PRO A 59 -1.53 -10.66 -5.63
C PRO A 59 -0.97 -10.93 -4.23
N CYS A 60 -0.63 -9.89 -3.46
CA CYS A 60 -0.14 -10.02 -2.08
C CYS A 60 -1.25 -10.27 -1.04
N GLY A 61 -2.49 -10.54 -1.46
CA GLY A 61 -3.60 -10.83 -0.55
C GLY A 61 -4.33 -9.60 -0.01
N ALA A 62 -4.00 -8.39 -0.50
CA ALA A 62 -4.63 -7.16 -0.04
C ALA A 62 -6.15 -7.17 -0.30
N ARG A 63 -6.94 -6.87 0.74
CA ARG A 63 -8.41 -6.78 0.66
C ARG A 63 -8.91 -5.34 0.64
N VAL A 64 -8.14 -4.43 1.25
CA VAL A 64 -8.36 -2.99 1.21
C VAL A 64 -7.10 -2.33 0.64
N VAL A 65 -7.29 -1.35 -0.24
CA VAL A 65 -6.20 -0.54 -0.81
C VAL A 65 -6.63 0.92 -0.91
N ILE A 66 -5.64 1.80 -1.02
CA ILE A 66 -5.85 3.19 -1.46
C ILE A 66 -5.36 3.25 -2.92
N MET A 67 -6.23 3.64 -3.85
CA MET A 67 -5.96 3.73 -5.29
C MET A 67 -5.92 5.20 -5.73
N THR A 68 -4.97 5.55 -6.58
CA THR A 68 -4.89 6.89 -7.18
C THR A 68 -4.15 6.83 -8.52
N GLU A 69 -4.40 7.82 -9.38
CA GLU A 69 -3.59 8.11 -10.57
C GLU A 69 -2.72 9.37 -10.37
N ALA A 70 -2.83 10.03 -9.22
CA ALA A 70 -2.12 11.27 -8.91
C ALA A 70 -0.62 11.04 -8.65
N GLU A 71 0.11 12.15 -8.56
CA GLU A 71 1.50 12.16 -8.10
C GLU A 71 1.60 11.73 -6.62
N ILE A 72 2.70 11.04 -6.29
CA ILE A 72 2.92 10.45 -4.96
C ILE A 72 4.37 10.70 -4.53
N GLU A 73 4.56 11.15 -3.29
CA GLU A 73 5.85 11.19 -2.58
C GLU A 73 5.89 10.07 -1.53
N ILE A 74 7.04 9.39 -1.38
CA ILE A 74 7.26 8.27 -0.46
C ILE A 74 8.50 8.56 0.38
N GLU A 75 8.38 8.44 1.71
CA GLU A 75 9.47 8.61 2.68
C GLU A 75 9.60 7.39 3.58
#